data_AF-B7IY16-F1
#
_entry.id   AF-B7IY16-F1
#
_cell.length_a   1.000
_cell.length_b   1.000
_cell.length_c   1.000
_cell.angle_alpha   90.00
_cell.angle_beta   90.00
_cell.angle_gamma   90.00
#
_symmetry.space_group_name_H-M   'P 1'
#
loop_
_entity.id
_entity.type
_entity.pdbx_description
1 polymer ?
#
loop_
_entity_poly.entity_id
_entity_poly.type
_entity_poly.pdbx_seq_one_letter_code
_entity_poly.pdbx_strand_id
1 'polypeptide(L)' 'MAIKQDEIKVVAGAGVFNNNPGWIQTQEDELNLLDKATWEERFEYNSISAILAEHVWEHLTF' A
#
# COMPACT_ATOMS: atom_id res chain seq x y z
N MET A 1 -13.09 4.95 12.48
CA MET A 1 -13.31 6.31 11.95
C MET A 1 -12.67 6.31 10.57
N ALA A 2 -13.47 6.25 9.50
CA ALA A 2 -12.94 6.20 8.14
C ALA A 2 -12.24 7.51 7.82
N ILE A 3 -11.02 7.45 7.32
CA ILE A 3 -10.27 8.63 6.88
C ILE A 3 -10.99 9.19 5.65
N LYS A 4 -11.58 10.38 5.77
CA LYS A 4 -12.00 11.19 4.60
C LYS A 4 -10.77 11.87 4.03
N GLN A 5 -9.99 11.14 3.25
CA GLN A 5 -9.17 11.73 2.20
C GLN A 5 -9.91 11.45 0.90
N ASP A 6 -10.25 12.49 0.13
CA ASP A 6 -10.98 12.33 -1.14
C ASP A 6 -10.23 11.45 -2.17
N GLU A 7 -8.96 11.14 -1.94
CA GLU A 7 -8.20 10.10 -2.65
C GLU A 7 -7.31 9.31 -1.68
N ILE A 8 -7.50 7.98 -1.62
CA ILE A 8 -6.54 7.09 -0.95
C ILE A 8 -5.41 6.78 -1.92
N LYS A 9 -4.18 7.13 -1.54
CA LYS A 9 -2.98 6.84 -2.33
C LYS A 9 -2.00 6.03 -1.49
N VAL A 10 -1.53 4.92 -2.04
CA VAL A 10 -0.76 3.92 -1.29
C VAL A 10 0.58 3.68 -1.97
N VAL A 11 1.64 3.59 -1.17
CA VAL A 11 2.94 3.07 -1.61
C VAL A 11 3.11 1.67 -1.05
N ALA A 12 3.16 0.67 -1.93
CA ALA A 12 3.45 -0.72 -1.58
C ALA A 12 4.97 -0.96 -1.68
N GLY A 13 5.59 -1.34 -0.56
CA GLY A 13 7.04 -1.58 -0.45
C GLY A 13 7.86 -0.31 -0.18
N ALA A 14 7.34 0.62 0.62
CA ALA A 14 7.86 1.98 0.82
C ALA A 14 9.32 2.11 1.32
N GLY A 15 9.95 1.02 1.77
CA GLY A 15 11.31 1.04 2.29
C GLY A 15 11.45 1.96 3.52
N VAL A 16 12.67 2.41 3.82
CA VAL A 16 12.97 3.19 5.04
C VAL A 16 12.69 4.69 4.91
N PHE A 17 12.55 5.21 3.69
CA PHE A 17 12.48 6.65 3.43
C PHE A 17 11.10 7.05 2.92
N ASN A 18 10.48 8.05 3.55
CA ASN A 18 9.23 8.60 3.06
C ASN A 18 9.47 9.61 1.93
N ASN A 19 9.49 9.10 0.69
CA ASN A 19 9.67 9.90 -0.52
C ASN A 19 8.36 10.44 -1.10
N ASN A 20 7.21 10.03 -0.55
CA ASN A 20 5.88 10.33 -1.08
C ASN A 20 4.98 10.94 0.01
N PRO A 21 5.21 12.21 0.42
CA PRO A 21 4.40 12.87 1.44
C PRO A 21 2.91 12.85 1.10
N GLY A 22 2.09 12.49 2.10
CA GLY A 22 0.64 12.40 1.95
C GLY A 22 0.13 11.09 1.32
N TRP A 23 1.01 10.14 0.99
CA TRP A 23 0.64 8.78 0.62
C TRP A 23 0.79 7.85 1.82
N ILE A 24 -0.07 6.84 1.92
CA ILE A 24 0.02 5.77 2.91
C ILE A 24 1.21 4.88 2.53
N GLN A 25 2.30 4.98 3.29
CA GLN A 25 3.49 4.13 3.10
C GLN A 25 3.24 2.77 3.76
N THR A 26 3.50 1.68 3.04
CA THR A 26 3.34 0.32 3.58
C THR A 26 4.56 -0.54 3.23
N GLN A 27 4.95 -1.39 4.18
CA GLN A 27 5.95 -2.43 3.99
C GLN A 27 5.31 -3.78 3.62
N GLU A 28 6.11 -4.79 3.28
CA GLU A 28 5.61 -6.12 2.90
C GLU A 28 4.75 -6.77 4.00
N ASP A 29 5.17 -6.66 5.26
CA ASP A 29 4.45 -7.19 6.43
C ASP A 29 3.16 -6.42 6.73
N GLU A 30 3.00 -5.25 6.15
CA GLU A 30 1.83 -4.41 6.28
C GLU A 30 0.82 -4.60 5.14
N LEU A 31 1.31 -4.66 3.90
CA LEU A 31 0.51 -4.80 2.69
C LEU A 31 1.27 -5.69 1.69
N ASN A 32 0.99 -6.99 1.74
CA ASN A 32 1.65 -7.96 0.89
C ASN A 32 0.93 -8.05 -0.45
N LEU A 33 1.65 -7.85 -1.56
CA LEU A 33 1.09 -7.94 -2.91
C LEU A 33 0.47 -9.30 -3.25
N LEU A 34 0.96 -10.37 -2.62
CA LEU A 34 0.52 -11.74 -2.87
C LEU A 34 -0.58 -12.19 -1.90
N ASP A 35 -0.79 -11.47 -0.79
CA ASP A 35 -1.81 -11.80 0.21
C ASP A 35 -2.96 -10.79 0.19
N LYS A 36 -4.04 -11.19 -0.50
CA LYS A 36 -5.29 -10.42 -0.61
C LYS A 36 -5.89 -10.05 0.76
N ALA A 37 -5.69 -10.86 1.81
CA ALA A 37 -6.26 -10.57 3.12
C ALA A 37 -5.70 -9.25 3.69
N THR A 38 -4.42 -8.96 3.45
CA THR A 38 -3.79 -7.70 3.88
C THR A 38 -4.42 -6.47 3.21
N TRP A 39 -4.92 -6.60 1.99
CA TRP A 39 -5.65 -5.55 1.27
C TRP A 39 -7.05 -5.34 1.83
N GLU A 40 -7.78 -6.45 2.04
CA GLU A 40 -9.17 -6.42 2.51
C GLU A 40 -9.29 -5.95 3.97
N GLU A 41 -8.26 -6.19 4.80
CA GLU A 41 -8.21 -5.67 6.17
C GLU A 41 -7.99 -4.15 6.22
N ARG A 42 -7.23 -3.60 5.26
CA ARG A 42 -6.81 -2.19 5.26
C ARG A 42 -7.69 -1.27 4.44
N PHE A 43 -8.27 -1.76 3.34
CA PHE A 43 -8.96 -0.94 2.36
C PHE A 43 -10.34 -1.50 2.02
N GLU A 44 -11.32 -0.59 1.89
CA GLU A 44 -12.60 -0.96 1.33
C GLU A 44 -12.43 -1.33 -0.15
N TYR A 45 -13.25 -2.26 -0.62
CA TYR A 45 -13.21 -2.64 -2.03
C TYR A 45 -13.41 -1.41 -2.93
N ASN A 46 -12.51 -1.23 -3.91
CA ASN A 46 -12.53 -0.11 -4.85
C ASN A 46 -12.35 1.29 -4.22
N SER A 47 -11.69 1.40 -3.06
CA SER A 47 -11.45 2.69 -2.39
C SER A 47 -10.11 3.36 -2.70
N ILE A 48 -9.14 2.62 -3.27
CA ILE A 48 -7.79 3.14 -3.55
C ILE A 48 -7.77 3.86 -4.90
N SER A 49 -7.34 5.11 -4.92
CA SER A 49 -7.27 5.96 -6.11
C SER A 49 -5.96 5.80 -6.88
N ALA A 50 -4.84 5.58 -6.18
CA ALA A 50 -3.54 5.34 -6.79
C ALA A 50 -2.66 4.41 -5.96
N ILE A 51 -1.85 3.60 -6.64
CA ILE A 51 -0.86 2.71 -6.04
C ILE A 51 0.49 2.97 -6.71
N LEU A 52 1.52 3.21 -5.90
CA LEU A 52 2.91 3.20 -6.30
C LEU A 52 3.55 1.95 -5.71
N ALA A 53 4.20 1.12 -6.53
CA ALA A 53 4.95 -0.03 -6.05
C ALA A 53 6.45 0.28 -6.14
N GLU A 54 7.15 0.25 -5.01
CA GLU A 54 8.61 0.40 -4.94
C GLU A 54 9.20 -0.76 -4.14
N HIS A 55 10.43 -1.17 -4.48
CA HIS A 55 11.13 -2.31 -3.85
C HIS A 55 10.40 -3.67 -3.88
N VAL A 56 9.25 -3.80 -4.55
CA VAL A 56 8.43 -5.02 -4.48
C VAL A 56 9.00 -6.23 -5.24
N TRP A 57 9.80 -6.00 -6.29
CA TRP A 57 10.35 -7.08 -7.12
C TRP A 57 11.37 -7.96 -6.39
N GLU A 58 12.01 -7.44 -5.34
CA GLU A 58 12.96 -8.19 -4.52
C GLU A 58 12.28 -9.30 -3.72
N HIS A 59 10.95 -9.18 -3.51
CA HIS A 59 10.15 -10.07 -2.69
C HIS A 59 9.22 -10.99 -3.51
N LEU A 60 9.10 -10.77 -4.82
CA LEU A 60 8.33 -11.62 -5.72
C LEU A 60 9.15 -12.87 -6.08
N THR A 61 9.05 -13.90 -5.24
CA THR A 61 9.56 -15.25 -5.57
C THR A 61 8.47 -16.06 -6.30
N PHE A 62 8.87 -16.72 -7.39
CA PHE A 62 8.00 -17.42 -8.34
C PHE A 62 7.87 -18.93 -8.06
#